data_AF-W4V8G7-F1
#
_entry.id   AF-W4V8G7-F1
#
_cell.length_a   1.000
_cell.length_b   1.000
_cell.length_c   1.000
_cell.angle_alpha   90.00
_cell.angle_beta   90.00
_cell.angle_gamma   90.00
#
_symmetry.space_group_name_H-M   'P 1'
#
loop_
_entity.id
_entity.type
_entity.pdbx_description
1 polymer ?
#
loop_
_entity_poly.entity_id
_entity_poly.type
_entity_poly.pdbx_seq_one_letter_code
_entity_poly.pdbx_strand_id
1 'polypeptide(L)'
;MSEVSRCKRCGRTLKNPVYVEVGYGKVCAAKEGIVVHKGDKGTDHNRKADMLGPCNIGPAIVCRMENGEMVTNIPHRIVRHSPTGFAWGYGGSGPAELALNALSCVIGQEQAEPLYQKFKAEFIATLPEAGGTISVQAVKEWAREHGARV
;
A
#
# COMPACT_ATOMS: atom_id res chain seq x y z
N MET A 1 -44.74 -0.64 13.78
CA MET A 1 -45.21 -1.30 12.54
C MET A 1 -44.23 -0.93 11.44
N SER A 2 -43.34 -1.83 11.04
CA SER A 2 -42.33 -1.53 10.01
C SER A 2 -43.02 -1.44 8.65
N GLU A 3 -43.04 -0.25 8.06
CA GLU A 3 -43.72 -0.01 6.78
C GLU A 3 -42.96 -0.75 5.66
N VAL A 4 -43.51 -1.88 5.22
CA VAL A 4 -42.88 -2.72 4.21
C VAL A 4 -43.18 -2.13 2.84
N SER A 5 -42.22 -1.41 2.26
CA SER A 5 -42.33 -0.89 0.90
C SER A 5 -42.36 -2.04 -0.11
N ARG A 6 -43.36 -2.04 -0.99
CA ARG A 6 -43.57 -3.08 -2.00
C ARG A 6 -43.51 -2.52 -3.42
N CYS A 7 -43.05 -3.34 -4.36
CA CYS A 7 -43.02 -3.03 -5.77
C CYS A 7 -44.44 -2.86 -6.32
N LYS A 8 -44.74 -1.72 -6.94
CA LYS A 8 -46.04 -1.41 -7.55
C LYS A 8 -46.43 -2.35 -8.70
N ARG A 9 -45.45 -2.99 -9.37
CA ARG A 9 -45.72 -3.95 -10.47
C ARG A 9 -45.93 -5.38 -9.99
N CYS A 10 -45.09 -5.87 -9.09
CA CYS A 10 -45.03 -7.31 -8.76
C CYS A 10 -45.26 -7.63 -7.28
N GLY A 11 -45.53 -6.63 -6.44
CA GLY A 11 -45.82 -6.80 -5.01
C GLY A 11 -44.65 -7.23 -4.14
N ARG A 12 -43.47 -7.50 -4.72
CA ARG A 12 -42.27 -7.92 -3.97
C ARG A 12 -41.81 -6.82 -3.02
N THR A 13 -41.38 -7.21 -1.82
CA THR A 13 -40.79 -6.30 -0.84
C THR A 13 -39.50 -5.68 -1.37
N LEU A 14 -39.40 -4.36 -1.25
CA LEU A 14 -38.26 -3.57 -1.63
C LEU A 14 -37.43 -3.27 -0.39
N LYS A 15 -36.12 -3.57 -0.48
CA LYS A 15 -35.16 -3.35 0.62
C LYS A 15 -34.13 -2.28 0.29
N ASN A 16 -33.92 -2.00 -0.99
CA ASN A 16 -32.94 -1.02 -1.42
C ASN A 16 -33.63 0.36 -1.50
N PRO A 17 -33.14 1.38 -0.78
CA PRO A 17 -33.79 2.68 -0.66
C PRO A 17 -34.05 3.34 -2.02
N VAL A 18 -33.11 3.22 -2.96
CA VAL A 18 -33.25 3.77 -4.32
C VAL A 18 -34.48 3.19 -5.04
N TYR A 19 -34.74 1.89 -4.88
CA TYR A 19 -35.89 1.24 -5.50
C TYR A 19 -37.16 1.41 -4.67
N VAL A 20 -37.05 1.61 -3.36
CA VAL A 20 -38.17 1.97 -2.47
C VAL A 20 -38.73 3.33 -2.87
N GLU A 21 -37.88 4.34 -3.08
CA GLU A 21 -38.26 5.68 -3.53
C GLU A 21 -38.98 5.65 -4.88
N VAL A 22 -38.43 4.88 -5.83
CA VAL A 22 -39.03 4.71 -7.16
C VAL A 22 -40.32 3.87 -7.10
N GLY A 23 -40.51 3.07 -6.03
CA GLY A 23 -41.68 2.21 -5.85
C GLY A 23 -41.70 0.98 -6.76
N TYR A 24 -40.63 0.70 -7.50
CA TYR A 24 -40.48 -0.47 -8.36
C TYR A 24 -39.16 -1.17 -8.09
N GLY A 25 -39.19 -2.50 -7.99
CA GLY A 25 -37.97 -3.29 -7.87
C GLY A 25 -37.15 -3.24 -9.15
N LYS A 26 -35.81 -3.38 -9.03
CA LYS A 26 -34.83 -3.31 -10.13
C LYS A 26 -35.31 -3.86 -11.49
N VAL A 27 -35.81 -5.09 -11.51
CA VAL A 27 -36.26 -5.75 -12.75
C VAL A 27 -37.55 -5.12 -13.29
N CYS A 28 -38.49 -4.77 -12.41
CA CYS A 28 -39.73 -4.12 -12.80
C CYS A 28 -39.47 -2.69 -13.28
N ALA A 29 -38.61 -1.93 -12.59
CA ALA A 29 -38.21 -0.59 -13.01
C ALA A 29 -37.65 -0.61 -14.45
N ALA A 30 -36.74 -1.53 -14.77
CA ALA A 30 -36.21 -1.69 -16.13
C ALA A 30 -37.30 -2.02 -17.17
N LYS A 31 -38.25 -2.89 -16.82
CA LYS A 31 -39.36 -3.26 -17.72
C LYS A 31 -40.44 -2.17 -17.87
N GLU A 32 -40.54 -1.26 -16.90
CA GLU A 32 -41.39 -0.06 -16.97
C GLU A 32 -40.66 1.11 -17.66
N GLY A 33 -39.42 0.91 -18.14
CA GLY A 33 -38.61 1.98 -18.72
C GLY A 33 -38.12 3.01 -17.71
N ILE A 34 -38.21 2.72 -16.41
CA ILE A 34 -37.76 3.63 -15.34
C ILE A 34 -36.24 3.53 -15.22
N VAL A 35 -35.57 4.58 -15.68
CA VAL A 35 -34.12 4.72 -15.58
C VAL A 35 -33.78 5.18 -14.16
N VAL A 36 -33.20 4.27 -13.39
CA VAL A 36 -32.69 4.57 -12.05
C VAL A 36 -31.21 4.91 -12.18
N HIS A 37 -30.91 6.21 -12.18
CA HIS A 37 -29.55 6.69 -12.05
C HIS A 37 -29.08 6.34 -10.64
N LYS A 38 -28.24 5.30 -10.52
CA LYS A 38 -27.50 5.08 -9.28
C LYS A 38 -26.68 6.34 -9.07
N GLY A 39 -26.99 7.11 -8.03
CA GLY A 39 -26.20 8.28 -7.64
C GLY A 39 -24.73 7.91 -7.73
N ASP A 40 -23.95 8.78 -8.36
CA ASP A 40 -22.53 8.55 -8.65
C ASP A 40 -21.89 7.86 -7.45
N LYS A 41 -21.62 6.56 -7.60
CA LYS A 41 -20.56 5.98 -6.80
C LYS A 41 -19.36 6.71 -7.33
N GLY A 42 -18.95 7.76 -6.63
CA GLY A 42 -17.66 8.40 -6.80
C GLY A 42 -16.61 7.34 -6.59
N THR A 43 -16.35 6.52 -7.62
CA THR A 43 -15.20 5.66 -7.72
C THR A 43 -14.07 6.56 -8.19
N ASP A 44 -13.72 7.51 -7.34
CA ASP A 44 -12.39 8.08 -7.35
C ASP A 44 -11.45 7.02 -6.74
N HIS A 45 -11.22 5.93 -7.49
CA HIS A 45 -10.17 4.97 -7.20
C HIS A 45 -8.78 5.54 -7.52
N ASN A 46 -8.68 6.86 -7.75
CA ASN A 46 -7.46 7.56 -8.09
C ASN A 46 -7.07 8.60 -7.03
N ARG A 47 -7.36 8.32 -5.76
CA ARG A 47 -6.45 8.77 -4.71
C ARG A 47 -5.38 7.71 -4.58
N LYS A 48 -4.26 7.87 -5.31
CA LYS A 48 -2.97 7.36 -4.82
C LYS A 48 -2.84 7.87 -3.39
N ALA A 49 -3.23 7.06 -2.41
CA ALA A 49 -3.09 7.40 -1.00
C ALA A 49 -1.66 7.89 -0.80
N ASP A 50 -1.49 9.05 -0.16
CA ASP A 50 -0.25 9.83 -0.01
C ASP A 50 1.01 8.96 0.05
N MET A 51 1.58 8.62 -1.12
CA MET A 51 2.80 7.82 -1.21
C MET A 51 3.94 8.67 -0.65
N LEU A 52 4.72 8.09 0.26
CA LEU A 52 5.78 8.83 0.93
C LEU A 52 6.89 9.20 -0.06
N GLY A 53 7.29 10.47 -0.04
CA GLY A 53 8.48 10.92 -0.75
C GLY A 53 9.79 10.39 -0.13
N PRO A 54 10.92 10.61 -0.84
CA PRO A 54 12.25 10.42 -0.28
C PRO A 54 12.43 11.15 1.05
N CYS A 55 13.36 10.67 1.86
CA CYS A 55 13.65 11.22 3.18
C CYS A 55 15.16 11.36 3.36
N ASN A 56 15.60 12.32 4.17
CA ASN A 56 17.03 12.51 4.42
C ASN A 56 17.52 11.50 5.47
N ILE A 57 18.29 10.51 5.02
CA ILE A 57 18.96 9.52 5.88
C ILE A 57 20.49 9.74 5.93
N GLY A 58 20.99 10.84 5.36
CA GLY A 58 22.42 11.07 5.17
C GLY A 58 23.00 10.27 3.98
N PRO A 59 24.32 10.03 3.96
CA PRO A 59 25.01 9.46 2.80
C PRO A 59 24.91 7.93 2.68
N ALA A 60 24.42 7.23 3.70
CA ALA A 60 24.36 5.77 3.72
C ALA A 60 23.19 5.25 4.56
N ILE A 61 22.69 4.08 4.20
CA ILE A 61 21.88 3.22 5.08
C ILE A 61 22.85 2.57 6.07
N VAL A 62 22.62 2.73 7.35
CA VAL A 62 23.47 2.20 8.42
C VAL A 62 22.67 1.17 9.19
N CYS A 63 23.16 -0.07 9.26
CA CYS A 63 22.62 -1.13 10.10
C CYS A 63 23.73 -1.57 11.05
N ARG A 64 23.44 -1.75 12.34
CA ARG A 64 24.43 -2.20 13.31
C ARG A 64 23.76 -2.88 14.49
N MET A 65 24.49 -3.80 15.11
CA MET A 65 24.10 -4.37 16.40
C MET A 65 24.62 -3.49 17.54
N GLU A 66 23.73 -3.00 18.40
CA GLU A 66 24.07 -2.27 19.62
C GLU A 66 23.41 -2.97 20.82
N ASN A 67 24.21 -3.44 21.78
CA ASN A 67 23.72 -4.11 23.00
C ASN A 67 22.73 -5.28 22.76
N GLY A 68 22.88 -5.99 21.63
CA GLY A 68 21.99 -7.09 21.24
C GLY A 68 20.75 -6.66 20.46
N GLU A 69 20.59 -5.37 20.16
CA GLU A 69 19.49 -4.82 19.39
C GLU A 69 19.93 -4.40 17.98
N MET A 70 19.02 -4.57 17.01
CA MET A 70 19.21 -4.15 15.63
C MET A 70 18.86 -2.66 15.50
N VAL A 71 19.87 -1.82 15.32
CA VAL A 71 19.72 -0.36 15.17
C VAL A 71 20.02 0.10 13.75
N THR A 72 19.19 1.01 13.23
CA THR A 72 19.38 1.63 11.92
C THR A 72 18.99 3.11 11.90
N ASN A 73 19.55 3.88 10.95
CA ASN A 73 19.13 5.26 10.69
C ASN A 73 17.86 5.37 9.83
N ILE A 74 17.29 4.25 9.40
CA ILE A 74 16.07 4.23 8.59
C ILE A 74 14.84 4.43 9.48
N PRO A 75 13.93 5.36 9.15
CA PRO A 75 12.66 5.50 9.86
C PRO A 75 11.64 4.44 9.42
N HIS A 76 10.86 3.92 10.37
CA HIS A 76 9.76 2.97 10.12
C HIS A 76 8.47 3.71 9.74
N ARG A 77 8.45 4.30 8.54
CA ARG A 77 7.33 5.10 8.02
C ARG A 77 6.25 4.26 7.34
N ILE A 78 6.63 3.08 6.84
CA ILE A 78 5.76 2.12 6.17
C ILE A 78 5.74 0.86 7.05
N VAL A 79 4.55 0.40 7.44
CA VAL A 79 4.37 -0.84 8.19
C VAL A 79 3.56 -1.80 7.33
N ARG A 80 4.19 -2.86 6.84
CA ARG A 80 3.55 -3.83 5.93
C ARG A 80 3.87 -5.28 6.24
N HIS A 81 5.14 -5.59 6.44
CA HIS A 81 5.64 -6.96 6.59
C HIS A 81 5.87 -7.34 8.05
N SER A 82 6.30 -6.39 8.88
CA SER A 82 6.66 -6.59 10.27
C SER A 82 6.34 -5.34 11.10
N PRO A 83 5.22 -5.35 11.85
CA PRO A 83 4.92 -4.31 12.84
C PRO A 83 5.94 -4.25 13.97
N THR A 84 6.67 -5.34 14.20
CA THR A 84 7.68 -5.47 15.26
C THR A 84 9.04 -4.87 14.89
N GLY A 85 9.22 -4.41 13.66
CA GLY A 85 10.38 -3.62 13.25
C GLY A 85 11.25 -4.27 12.18
N PHE A 86 12.52 -3.85 12.16
CA PHE A 86 13.47 -4.17 11.12
C PHE A 86 14.37 -5.34 11.49
N ALA A 87 14.85 -6.04 10.47
CA ALA A 87 15.95 -7.00 10.60
C ALA A 87 16.77 -7.07 9.31
N TRP A 88 17.91 -7.76 9.32
CA TRP A 88 18.77 -8.00 8.17
C TRP A 88 19.55 -9.31 8.32
N GLY A 89 20.28 -9.71 7.28
CA GLY A 89 21.14 -10.90 7.26
C GLY A 89 20.44 -12.23 7.02
N TYR A 90 19.14 -12.19 6.70
CA TYR A 90 18.39 -13.36 6.26
C TYR A 90 17.21 -12.97 5.35
N GLY A 91 16.57 -13.97 4.75
CA GLY A 91 15.32 -13.77 4.00
C GLY A 91 14.11 -13.82 4.94
N GLY A 92 13.33 -12.73 5.04
CA GLY A 92 12.12 -12.73 5.86
C GLY A 92 11.34 -11.40 5.84
N SER A 93 10.36 -11.29 6.75
CA SER A 93 9.48 -10.12 6.86
C SER A 93 10.18 -8.88 7.43
N GLY A 94 11.03 -9.00 8.46
CA GLY A 94 11.81 -7.88 9.00
C GLY A 94 12.77 -7.27 7.96
N PRO A 95 13.54 -8.08 7.21
CA PRO A 95 14.35 -7.63 6.08
C PRO A 95 13.53 -7.00 4.95
N ALA A 96 12.33 -7.52 4.67
CA ALA A 96 11.43 -6.92 3.69
C ALA A 96 10.91 -5.54 4.14
N GLU A 97 10.59 -5.40 5.44
CA GLU A 97 10.16 -4.13 6.02
C GLU A 97 11.28 -3.08 5.96
N LEU A 98 12.50 -3.46 6.31
CA LEU A 98 13.68 -2.58 6.22
C LEU A 98 13.95 -2.19 4.77
N ALA A 99 13.93 -3.15 3.84
CA ALA A 99 14.17 -2.90 2.42
C ALA A 99 13.17 -1.89 1.84
N LEU A 100 11.87 -2.03 2.16
CA LEU A 100 10.83 -1.12 1.69
C LEU A 100 11.04 0.28 2.24
N ASN A 101 11.27 0.41 3.56
CA ASN A 101 11.46 1.71 4.19
C ASN A 101 12.74 2.40 3.71
N ALA A 102 13.86 1.67 3.65
CA ALA A 102 15.14 2.20 3.22
C ALA A 102 15.09 2.68 1.76
N LEU A 103 14.59 1.83 0.85
CA LEU A 103 14.48 2.19 -0.56
C LEU A 103 13.50 3.36 -0.75
N SER A 104 12.38 3.39 0.01
CA SER A 104 11.44 4.53 -0.03
C SER A 104 12.08 5.85 0.38
N CYS A 105 13.03 5.85 1.32
CA CYS A 105 13.75 7.06 1.71
C CYS A 105 14.72 7.53 0.62
N VAL A 106 15.25 6.64 -0.22
CA VAL A 106 16.18 7.01 -1.28
C VAL A 106 15.46 7.45 -2.55
N ILE A 107 14.42 6.73 -2.98
CA ILE A 107 13.80 6.90 -4.31
C ILE A 107 12.30 7.23 -4.26
N GLY A 108 11.72 7.36 -3.07
CA GLY A 108 10.28 7.52 -2.87
C GLY A 108 9.55 6.17 -2.88
N GLN A 109 8.44 6.11 -2.15
CA GLN A 109 7.68 4.87 -1.96
C GLN A 109 7.18 4.30 -3.30
N GLU A 110 6.64 5.14 -4.18
CA GLU A 110 6.10 4.70 -5.48
C GLU A 110 7.12 3.90 -6.30
N GLN A 111 8.38 4.35 -6.33
CA GLN A 111 9.45 3.67 -7.06
C GLN A 111 10.03 2.48 -6.28
N ALA A 112 9.95 2.50 -4.95
CA ALA A 112 10.42 1.42 -4.09
C ALA A 112 9.52 0.18 -4.12
N GLU A 113 8.21 0.36 -4.23
CA GLU A 113 7.20 -0.72 -4.26
C GLU A 113 7.52 -1.89 -5.21
N PRO A 114 7.87 -1.67 -6.49
CA PRO A 114 8.23 -2.78 -7.38
C PRO A 114 9.63 -3.35 -7.16
N LEU A 115 10.52 -2.64 -6.44
CA LEU A 115 11.95 -2.96 -6.39
C LEU A 115 12.42 -3.51 -5.03
N TYR A 116 11.70 -3.24 -3.93
CA TYR A 116 12.22 -3.52 -2.58
C TYR A 116 12.49 -5.00 -2.31
N GLN A 117 11.76 -5.93 -2.94
CA GLN A 117 12.00 -7.36 -2.75
C GLN A 117 13.34 -7.80 -3.36
N LYS A 118 13.70 -7.23 -4.53
CA LYS A 118 15.00 -7.48 -5.15
C LYS A 118 16.12 -6.80 -4.36
N PHE A 119 15.90 -5.54 -3.97
CA PHE A 119 16.80 -4.80 -3.09
C PHE A 119 17.07 -5.55 -1.79
N LYS A 120 16.03 -6.12 -1.17
CA LYS A 120 16.13 -6.98 0.01
C LYS A 120 17.06 -8.15 -0.24
N ALA A 121 16.87 -8.89 -1.33
CA ALA A 121 17.64 -10.09 -1.62
C ALA A 121 19.13 -9.78 -1.84
N GLU A 122 19.45 -8.65 -2.47
CA GLU A 122 20.83 -8.30 -2.84
C GLU A 122 21.60 -7.59 -1.72
N PHE A 123 20.93 -6.73 -0.95
CA PHE A 123 21.59 -5.87 0.05
C PHE A 123 21.19 -6.22 1.49
N ILE A 124 19.90 -6.36 1.80
CA ILE A 124 19.47 -6.45 3.20
C ILE A 124 19.60 -7.88 3.76
N ALA A 125 19.26 -8.89 2.97
CA ALA A 125 19.34 -10.29 3.37
C ALA A 125 20.78 -10.83 3.41
N THR A 126 21.71 -10.15 2.74
CA THR A 126 23.14 -10.52 2.62
C THR A 126 24.03 -9.73 3.57
N LEU A 127 23.49 -8.72 4.27
CA LEU A 127 24.24 -7.99 5.30
C LEU A 127 24.73 -8.96 6.39
N PRO A 128 25.96 -8.79 6.90
CA PRO A 128 26.40 -9.51 8.09
C PRO A 128 25.45 -9.27 9.28
N GLU A 129 25.36 -10.23 10.19
CA GLU A 129 24.54 -10.08 11.41
C GLU A 129 24.92 -8.82 12.21
N ALA A 130 26.22 -8.55 12.33
CA ALA A 130 26.75 -7.34 12.97
C ALA A 130 26.29 -6.02 12.31
N GLY A 131 25.75 -6.09 11.10
CA GLY A 131 25.32 -4.96 10.29
C GLY A 131 26.37 -4.52 9.27
N GLY A 132 26.17 -3.32 8.73
CA GLY A 132 27.00 -2.75 7.67
C GLY A 132 26.46 -1.42 7.18
N THR A 133 27.15 -0.83 6.21
CA THR A 133 26.73 0.42 5.57
C THR A 133 26.53 0.21 4.08
N ILE A 134 25.45 0.79 3.54
CA ILE A 134 25.14 0.77 2.11
C ILE A 134 25.05 2.23 1.65
N SER A 135 25.94 2.63 0.74
CA SER A 135 25.98 3.99 0.21
C SER A 135 24.67 4.36 -0.48
N VAL A 136 24.10 5.53 -0.15
CA VAL A 136 22.92 6.07 -0.85
C VAL A 136 23.20 6.27 -2.34
N GLN A 137 24.43 6.64 -2.70
CA GLN A 137 24.81 6.78 -4.10
C GLN A 137 24.76 5.42 -4.82
N ALA A 138 25.28 4.36 -4.20
CA ALA A 138 25.20 3.01 -4.75
C ALA A 138 23.75 2.53 -4.88
N VAL A 139 22.88 2.84 -3.91
CA VAL A 139 21.44 2.52 -3.99
C VAL A 139 20.78 3.27 -5.15
N LYS A 140 21.12 4.54 -5.39
CA LYS A 140 20.60 5.30 -6.53
C LYS A 140 21.07 4.73 -7.87
N GLU A 141 22.35 4.37 -7.99
CA GLU A 141 22.89 3.73 -9.20
C GLU A 141 22.20 2.40 -9.47
N TRP A 142 22.13 1.55 -8.45
CA TRP A 142 21.38 0.29 -8.51
C TRP A 142 19.92 0.51 -8.90
N ALA A 143 19.22 1.48 -8.29
CA ALA A 143 17.83 1.74 -8.61
C ALA A 143 17.66 2.23 -10.07
N ARG A 144 18.60 3.03 -10.59
CA ARG A 144 18.61 3.48 -11.98
C ARG A 144 18.75 2.31 -12.96
N GLU A 145 19.65 1.37 -12.67
CA GLU A 145 19.81 0.14 -13.46
C GLU A 145 18.53 -0.71 -13.47
N HIS A 146 17.69 -0.56 -12.44
CA HIS A 146 16.41 -1.23 -12.28
C HIS A 146 15.20 -0.38 -12.72
N GLY A 147 15.44 0.73 -13.43
CA GLY A 147 14.39 1.54 -14.06
C GLY A 147 13.79 2.63 -13.18
N ALA A 148 14.35 2.91 -12.00
CA ALA A 148 13.95 4.05 -11.19
C ALA A 148 14.47 5.37 -11.79
N ARG A 149 13.73 6.45 -11.57
CA ARG A 149 14.06 7.83 -11.94
C ARG A 149 14.67 8.52 -10.73
N VAL A 150 16.01 8.63 -10.72
CA VAL A 150 16.84 9.04 -9.58
C VAL A 150 18.03 9.91 -9.97
#